data_AF-A0A955H629-F1
#
_entry.id   AF-A0A955H629-F1
#
_cell.length_a   1.000
_cell.length_b   1.000
_cell.length_c   1.000
_cell.angle_alpha   90.00
_cell.angle_beta   90.00
_cell.angle_gamma   90.00
#
_symmetry.space_group_name_H-M   'P 1'
#
loop_
_entity.id
_entity.type
_entity.pdbx_description
1 polymer ?
#
loop_
_entity_poly.entity_id
_entity_poly.type
_entity_poly.pdbx_seq_one_letter_code
_entity_poly.pdbx_strand_id
1 'polypeptide(L)'
;LTLSYEDIIPSDLEYIREVPGVMYYSEIERGHDGQPIDRVYFTELKDGVYTFEVVPDETATSGSQYSLVLNTGQTVIELAKDELVSEIPPQGFAVEVSGGGEVIEEVEVPLNTKQLFSLLNERIDEAEIQNRFLRLRLEANLKLAEKHYNKNRKRAASAILKNLNRLVERRAGRGINNSDADEINDIIDQLITNLKYE
;
A
#
# COMPACT_ATOMS: atom_id res chain seq x y z
N LEU A 1 25.63 23.65 -1.08
CA LEU A 1 24.27 24.05 -0.66
C LEU A 1 23.60 22.78 -0.16
N THR A 2 23.05 22.77 1.05
CA THR A 2 22.33 21.60 1.58
C THR A 2 20.88 22.00 1.71
N LEU A 3 20.01 21.36 0.94
CA LEU A 3 18.59 21.67 0.85
C LEU A 3 17.76 20.72 1.73
N SER A 4 16.59 21.18 2.17
CA SER A 4 15.63 20.49 3.05
C SER A 4 14.32 20.17 2.32
N TYR A 5 13.47 19.33 2.93
CA TYR A 5 12.15 18.94 2.36
C TYR A 5 11.12 20.08 2.29
N GLU A 6 11.42 21.21 2.94
CA GLU A 6 10.59 22.42 2.91
C GLU A 6 11.09 23.44 1.89
N ASP A 7 12.23 23.17 1.26
CA ASP A 7 12.86 24.12 0.35
C ASP A 7 12.13 24.10 -1.01
N ILE A 8 11.68 25.28 -1.44
CA ILE A 8 11.08 25.51 -2.75
C ILE A 8 12.07 26.34 -3.54
N ILE A 9 12.51 25.83 -4.69
CA ILE A 9 13.36 26.58 -5.61
C ILE A 9 12.46 27.16 -6.70
N PRO A 10 12.14 28.47 -6.66
CA PRO A 10 11.42 29.09 -7.76
C PRO A 10 12.34 29.16 -8.98
N SER A 11 11.89 28.53 -10.06
CA SER A 11 12.43 28.68 -11.41
C SER A 11 11.38 29.42 -12.26
N ASP A 12 11.83 30.11 -13.31
CA ASP A 12 10.96 30.92 -14.16
C ASP A 12 9.84 30.10 -14.86
N LEU A 13 9.89 28.76 -14.79
CA LEU A 13 8.96 27.83 -15.43
C LEU A 13 8.57 26.58 -14.62
N GLU A 14 9.02 26.39 -13.37
CA GLU A 14 8.79 25.14 -12.62
C GLU A 14 8.64 25.36 -11.11
N TYR A 15 7.76 24.59 -10.45
CA TYR A 15 7.79 24.37 -9.01
C TYR A 15 8.42 23.00 -8.72
N ILE A 16 9.71 23.00 -8.38
CA ILE A 16 10.41 21.78 -7.98
C ILE A 16 10.33 21.64 -6.47
N ARG A 17 9.76 20.52 -6.00
CA ARG A 17 9.89 20.10 -4.60
C ARG A 17 10.90 18.96 -4.52
N GLU A 18 12.06 19.26 -3.95
CA GLU A 18 13.12 18.28 -3.77
C GLU A 18 12.99 17.61 -2.39
N VAL A 19 12.91 16.27 -2.40
CA VAL A 19 13.19 15.47 -1.19
C VAL A 19 14.61 14.94 -1.34
N PRO A 20 15.56 15.33 -0.46
CA PRO A 20 16.95 14.92 -0.59
C PRO A 20 17.10 13.40 -0.78
N GLY A 21 17.47 13.00 -2.00
CA GLY A 21 17.91 11.65 -2.36
C GLY A 21 16.93 10.72 -3.07
N VAL A 22 15.68 11.09 -3.42
CA VAL A 22 14.76 10.11 -4.06
C VAL A 22 13.69 10.67 -5.02
N MET A 23 13.11 11.87 -4.85
CA MET A 23 11.89 12.25 -5.60
C MET A 23 11.91 13.73 -6.00
N TYR A 24 11.54 14.01 -7.27
CA TYR A 24 11.35 15.35 -7.81
C TYR A 24 9.94 15.45 -8.41
N TYR A 25 9.10 16.28 -7.81
CA TYR A 25 7.86 16.70 -8.47
C TYR A 25 8.15 17.96 -9.28
N SER A 26 7.74 17.99 -10.55
CA SER A 26 7.81 19.20 -11.38
C SER A 26 6.50 19.37 -12.13
N GLU A 27 5.78 20.44 -11.81
CA GLU A 27 4.63 20.95 -12.58
C GLU A 27 5.17 21.72 -13.79
N ILE A 28 5.56 21.01 -14.85
CA ILE A 28 6.23 21.65 -16.01
C ILE A 28 5.21 22.38 -16.89
N GLU A 29 3.98 21.89 -17.00
CA GLU A 29 3.00 22.40 -17.98
C GLU A 29 1.59 22.37 -17.42
N ARG A 30 0.76 23.32 -17.86
CA ARG A 30 -0.69 23.27 -17.71
C ARG A 30 -1.30 22.74 -19.00
N GLY A 31 -2.26 21.82 -18.90
CA GLY A 31 -3.09 21.36 -20.01
C GLY A 31 -3.88 22.50 -20.65
N HIS A 32 -4.56 22.21 -21.75
CA HIS A 32 -5.41 23.19 -22.47
C HIS A 32 -6.56 23.76 -21.62
N ASP A 33 -6.88 23.08 -20.52
CA ASP A 33 -7.85 23.46 -19.48
C ASP A 33 -7.25 24.35 -18.37
N GLY A 34 -5.94 24.60 -18.40
CA GLY A 34 -5.23 25.37 -17.40
C GLY A 34 -4.88 24.60 -16.12
N GLN A 35 -5.16 23.29 -16.05
CA GLN A 35 -4.76 22.43 -14.92
C GLN A 35 -3.35 21.88 -15.13
N PRO A 36 -2.56 21.61 -14.06
CA PRO A 36 -1.26 20.96 -14.20
C PRO A 36 -1.35 19.65 -14.99
N ILE A 37 -0.37 19.39 -15.85
CA ILE A 37 -0.16 18.06 -16.41
C ILE A 37 0.52 17.25 -15.30
N ASP A 38 -0.27 16.42 -14.60
CA ASP A 38 0.21 15.63 -13.46
C ASP A 38 1.31 14.66 -13.89
N ARG A 39 2.58 15.03 -13.67
CA ARG A 39 3.75 14.19 -13.91
C ARG A 39 4.62 14.15 -12.67
N VAL A 40 4.99 12.93 -12.26
CA VAL A 40 5.94 12.70 -11.17
C VAL A 40 7.21 12.13 -11.78
N TYR A 41 8.36 12.74 -11.49
CA TYR A 41 9.65 12.28 -11.98
C TYR A 41 10.46 11.64 -10.84
N PHE A 42 11.07 10.50 -11.16
CA PHE A 42 12.05 9.83 -10.32
C PHE A 42 13.38 9.85 -11.06
N THR A 43 14.44 10.34 -10.41
CA THR A 43 15.78 10.36 -11.02
C THR A 43 16.41 8.98 -11.10
N GLU A 44 16.02 8.08 -10.20
CA GLU A 44 16.44 6.69 -10.18
C GLU A 44 15.34 5.84 -9.56
N LEU A 45 14.96 4.74 -10.23
CA LEU A 45 14.11 3.71 -9.63
C LEU A 45 14.99 2.72 -8.87
N LYS A 46 14.60 2.43 -7.64
CA LYS A 46 15.23 1.44 -6.78
C LYS A 46 14.51 0.11 -6.94
N ASP A 47 15.23 -0.96 -6.67
CA ASP A 47 14.60 -2.28 -6.60
C ASP A 47 13.52 -2.29 -5.50
N GLY A 48 12.34 -2.78 -5.84
CA GLY A 48 11.19 -2.86 -4.94
C GLY A 48 9.83 -2.74 -5.64
N VAL A 49 8.77 -2.82 -4.83
CA VAL A 49 7.39 -2.68 -5.28
C VAL A 49 6.96 -1.22 -5.16
N TYR A 50 6.51 -0.66 -6.29
CA TYR A 50 5.94 0.68 -6.39
C TYR A 50 4.43 0.57 -6.43
N THR A 51 3.73 1.36 -5.61
CA THR A 51 2.27 1.43 -5.59
C THR A 51 1.80 2.79 -6.09
N PHE A 52 0.80 2.80 -6.97
CA PHE A 52 0.21 3.99 -7.55
C PHE A 52 -1.27 4.06 -7.19
N GLU A 53 -1.67 5.13 -6.52
CA GLU A 53 -3.07 5.45 -6.26
C GLU A 53 -3.50 6.56 -7.23
N VAL A 54 -4.57 6.33 -7.99
CA VAL A 54 -5.15 7.34 -8.87
C VAL A 54 -6.22 8.08 -8.10
N VAL A 55 -5.99 9.37 -7.83
CA VAL A 55 -6.97 10.25 -7.19
C VAL A 55 -7.56 11.15 -8.26
N PRO A 56 -8.84 10.96 -8.66
CA PRO A 56 -9.49 11.84 -9.62
C PRO A 56 -9.61 13.27 -9.10
N ASP A 57 -9.57 14.24 -10.02
CA ASP A 57 -9.95 15.61 -9.72
C ASP A 57 -11.37 15.68 -9.13
N GLU A 58 -11.64 16.63 -8.23
CA GLU A 58 -12.96 16.77 -7.57
C GLU A 58 -14.10 17.02 -8.57
N THR A 59 -13.79 17.50 -9.78
CA THR A 59 -14.74 17.72 -10.88
C THR A 59 -14.89 16.51 -11.81
N ALA A 60 -14.02 15.50 -11.69
CA ALA A 60 -14.10 14.30 -12.48
C ALA A 60 -15.36 13.49 -12.12
N THR A 61 -16.07 13.02 -13.14
CA THR A 61 -17.27 12.21 -12.97
C THR A 61 -16.92 10.73 -13.10
N SER A 62 -17.80 9.84 -12.66
CA SER A 62 -17.62 8.40 -12.84
C SER A 62 -17.46 7.98 -14.31
N GLY A 63 -17.99 8.76 -15.26
CA GLY A 63 -17.85 8.53 -16.70
C GLY A 63 -16.63 9.21 -17.34
N SER A 64 -15.84 9.97 -16.57
CA SER A 64 -14.59 10.55 -17.05
C SER A 64 -13.57 9.45 -17.30
N GLN A 65 -12.65 9.65 -18.24
CA GLN A 65 -11.58 8.69 -18.55
C GLN A 65 -10.26 9.12 -17.94
N TYR A 66 -9.40 8.15 -17.64
CA TYR A 66 -8.02 8.37 -17.21
C TYR A 66 -7.07 7.40 -17.91
N SER A 67 -5.80 7.77 -17.96
CA SER A 67 -4.70 6.91 -18.40
C SER A 67 -3.54 7.01 -17.40
N LEU A 68 -2.89 5.90 -17.13
CA LEU A 68 -1.73 5.83 -16.25
C LEU A 68 -0.60 5.07 -16.95
N VAL A 69 0.54 5.73 -17.10
CA VAL A 69 1.72 5.17 -17.75
C VAL A 69 2.93 5.32 -16.85
N LEU A 70 3.61 4.21 -16.56
CA LEU A 70 4.92 4.20 -15.92
C LEU A 70 6.00 4.15 -16.99
N ASN A 71 6.91 5.11 -16.97
CA ASN A 71 8.07 5.14 -17.86
C ASN A 71 9.36 5.10 -17.03
N THR A 72 10.15 4.05 -17.21
CA THR A 72 11.43 3.84 -16.50
C THR A 72 12.64 4.22 -17.35
N GLY A 73 12.42 4.87 -18.49
CA GLY A 73 13.43 5.22 -19.49
C GLY A 73 13.75 4.06 -20.43
N GLN A 74 13.83 2.83 -19.91
CA GLN A 74 14.04 1.62 -20.72
C GLN A 74 12.72 0.96 -21.13
N THR A 75 11.72 1.01 -20.25
CA THR A 75 10.43 0.35 -20.44
C THR A 75 9.30 1.36 -20.24
N VAL A 76 8.27 1.24 -21.06
CA VAL A 76 7.00 1.95 -20.91
C VAL A 76 5.93 0.92 -20.62
N ILE A 77 5.23 1.10 -19.51
CA ILE A 77 4.15 0.22 -19.06
C ILE A 77 2.89 1.05 -18.94
N GLU A 78 1.88 0.62 -19.67
CA GLU A 78 0.55 1.19 -19.61
C GLU A 78 -0.23 0.44 -18.52
N LEU A 79 -0.45 1.08 -17.38
CA LEU A 79 -1.19 0.52 -16.24
C LEU A 79 -2.70 0.74 -16.41
N ALA A 80 -3.10 1.81 -17.08
CA ALA A 80 -4.48 2.07 -17.49
C ALA A 80 -4.49 2.88 -18.80
N LYS A 81 -5.44 2.60 -19.69
CA LYS A 81 -5.57 3.29 -20.97
C LYS A 81 -7.02 3.66 -21.26
N ASP A 82 -7.31 4.96 -21.21
CA ASP A 82 -8.64 5.51 -21.47
C ASP A 82 -9.76 4.82 -20.65
N GLU A 83 -9.41 4.34 -19.46
CA GLU A 83 -10.30 3.61 -18.53
C GLU A 83 -11.23 4.58 -17.82
N LEU A 84 -12.41 4.13 -17.39
CA LEU A 84 -13.33 4.99 -16.67
C LEU A 84 -12.86 5.24 -15.23
N VAL A 85 -13.08 6.46 -14.72
CA VAL A 85 -12.82 6.81 -13.31
C VAL A 85 -13.60 5.87 -12.35
N SER A 86 -14.78 5.38 -12.75
CA SER A 86 -15.51 4.37 -11.97
C SER A 86 -14.82 3.00 -11.87
N GLU A 87 -13.86 2.74 -12.74
CA GLU A 87 -13.12 1.47 -12.85
C GLU A 87 -11.73 1.57 -12.24
N ILE A 88 -11.39 2.69 -11.59
CA ILE A 88 -10.15 2.79 -10.80
C ILE A 88 -10.16 1.69 -9.74
N PRO A 89 -9.14 0.80 -9.74
CA PRO A 89 -9.04 -0.24 -8.72
C PRO A 89 -8.97 0.40 -7.33
N PRO A 90 -9.80 -0.03 -6.36
CA PRO A 90 -9.78 0.51 -4.99
C PRO A 90 -8.42 0.35 -4.29
N GLN A 91 -7.65 -0.66 -4.70
CA GLN A 91 -6.30 -0.91 -4.22
C GLN A 91 -5.23 -0.11 -4.99
N GLY A 92 -5.55 0.47 -6.14
CA GLY A 92 -4.59 1.11 -7.05
C GLY A 92 -3.85 0.11 -7.94
N PHE A 93 -2.65 0.48 -8.37
CA PHE A 93 -1.76 -0.31 -9.22
C PHE A 93 -0.45 -0.59 -8.50
N ALA A 94 0.21 -1.71 -8.81
CA ALA A 94 1.55 -1.96 -8.31
C ALA A 94 2.47 -2.59 -9.36
N VAL A 95 3.74 -2.25 -9.26
CA VAL A 95 4.78 -2.67 -10.19
C VAL A 95 6.03 -3.06 -9.43
N GLU A 96 6.60 -4.22 -9.74
CA GLU A 96 7.91 -4.61 -9.20
C GLU A 96 9.03 -4.18 -10.16
N VAL A 97 9.96 -3.40 -9.60
CA VAL A 97 11.20 -2.99 -10.26
C VAL A 97 12.36 -3.79 -9.67
N SER A 98 13.25 -4.29 -10.53
CA SER A 98 14.51 -4.88 -10.09
C SER A 98 15.65 -4.54 -11.04
N GLY A 99 16.88 -4.91 -10.68
CA GLY A 99 18.00 -4.88 -11.62
C GLY A 99 18.42 -3.48 -12.05
N GLY A 100 18.18 -2.45 -11.23
CA GLY A 100 18.60 -1.08 -11.53
C GLY A 100 17.64 -0.31 -12.43
N GLY A 101 16.33 -0.56 -12.30
CA GLY A 101 15.27 0.20 -12.98
C GLY A 101 14.51 -0.58 -14.07
N GLU A 102 14.82 -1.87 -14.25
CA GLU A 102 14.02 -2.74 -15.12
C GLU A 102 12.72 -3.12 -14.41
N VAL A 103 11.60 -2.85 -15.06
CA VAL A 103 10.31 -3.35 -14.59
C VAL A 103 10.15 -4.79 -15.01
N ILE A 104 9.82 -5.66 -14.05
CA ILE A 104 9.62 -7.07 -14.30
C ILE A 104 8.17 -7.36 -14.65
N GLU A 105 7.23 -6.90 -13.82
CA GLU A 105 5.81 -7.25 -13.95
C GLU A 105 4.88 -6.30 -13.18
N GLU A 106 3.62 -6.27 -13.63
CA GLU A 106 2.52 -5.74 -12.82
C GLU A 106 2.22 -6.75 -11.72
N VAL A 107 2.25 -6.28 -10.48
CA VAL A 107 2.01 -7.12 -9.28
C VAL A 107 0.73 -6.67 -8.59
N GLU A 108 0.15 -7.56 -7.78
CA GLU A 108 -0.96 -7.17 -6.92
C GLU A 108 -0.50 -6.08 -5.93
N VAL A 109 -1.36 -5.09 -5.72
CA VAL A 109 -1.05 -4.02 -4.77
C VAL A 109 -0.91 -4.64 -3.37
N PRO A 110 0.25 -4.47 -2.71
CA PRO A 110 0.39 -4.91 -1.34
C PRO A 110 -0.65 -4.20 -0.47
N LEU A 111 -1.40 -5.00 0.29
CA LEU A 111 -2.44 -4.49 1.17
C LEU A 111 -1.83 -3.57 2.24
N ASN A 112 -2.41 -2.39 2.41
CA ASN A 112 -2.02 -1.49 3.49
C ASN A 112 -2.41 -2.06 4.86
N THR A 113 -1.86 -1.51 5.95
CA THR A 113 -2.11 -2.03 7.30
C THR A 113 -3.60 -2.09 7.67
N LYS A 114 -4.42 -1.13 7.23
CA LYS A 114 -5.88 -1.17 7.51
C LYS A 114 -6.57 -2.29 6.74
N GLN A 115 -6.23 -2.47 5.47
CA GLN A 115 -6.77 -3.56 4.65
C GLN A 115 -6.39 -4.92 5.22
N LEU A 116 -5.15 -5.09 5.68
CA LEU A 116 -4.71 -6.32 6.33
C LEU A 116 -5.44 -6.61 7.65
N PHE A 117 -5.78 -5.58 8.45
CA PHE A 117 -6.62 -5.77 9.64
C PHE A 117 -8.02 -6.27 9.27
N SER A 118 -8.63 -5.72 8.23
CA SER A 118 -9.93 -6.16 7.71
C SER A 118 -9.87 -7.60 7.19
N LEU A 119 -8.86 -7.92 6.37
CA LEU A 119 -8.64 -9.25 5.83
C LEU A 119 -8.43 -10.30 6.95
N LEU A 120 -7.63 -9.96 7.97
CA LEU A 120 -7.42 -10.84 9.11
C LEU A 120 -8.73 -11.07 9.90
N ASN A 121 -9.58 -10.06 10.03
CA ASN A 121 -10.87 -10.21 10.69
C ASN A 121 -11.79 -11.15 9.90
N GLU A 122 -11.93 -10.93 8.60
CA GLU A 122 -12.70 -11.78 7.69
C GLU A 122 -12.20 -13.24 7.75
N ARG A 123 -10.87 -13.44 7.69
CA ARG A 123 -10.31 -14.79 7.73
C ARG A 123 -10.57 -15.50 9.06
N ILE A 124 -10.51 -14.80 10.19
CA ILE A 124 -10.88 -15.37 11.50
C ILE A 124 -12.37 -15.72 11.55
N ASP A 125 -13.23 -14.92 10.92
CA ASP A 125 -14.68 -15.14 10.87
C ASP A 125 -15.03 -16.38 10.03
N GLU A 126 -14.33 -16.59 8.92
CA GLU A 126 -14.54 -17.73 8.02
C GLU A 126 -13.85 -19.02 8.47
N ALA A 127 -12.76 -18.91 9.23
CA ALA A 127 -11.94 -20.05 9.64
C ALA A 127 -12.71 -21.09 10.48
N GLU A 128 -12.41 -22.37 10.25
CA GLU A 128 -12.94 -23.50 11.00
C GLU A 128 -12.28 -23.59 12.39
N ILE A 129 -12.81 -22.79 13.32
CA ILE A 129 -12.35 -22.72 14.70
C ILE A 129 -13.33 -23.49 15.60
N GLN A 130 -12.92 -24.66 16.06
CA GLN A 130 -13.77 -25.59 16.82
C GLN A 130 -14.28 -25.01 18.15
N ASN A 131 -13.51 -24.10 18.77
CA ASN A 131 -13.81 -23.58 20.10
C ASN A 131 -14.23 -22.10 20.05
N ARG A 132 -15.47 -21.80 20.45
CA ARG A 132 -16.00 -20.42 20.51
C ARG A 132 -15.15 -19.48 21.35
N PHE A 133 -14.60 -19.92 22.49
CA PHE A 133 -13.73 -19.08 23.32
C PHE A 133 -12.38 -18.81 22.67
N LEU A 134 -11.86 -19.74 21.87
CA LEU A 134 -10.66 -19.49 21.08
C LEU A 134 -10.94 -18.41 20.04
N ARG A 135 -12.03 -18.52 19.29
CA ARG A 135 -12.43 -17.50 18.31
C ARG A 135 -12.58 -16.11 18.94
N LEU A 136 -13.37 -16.00 20.02
CA LEU A 136 -13.53 -14.74 20.77
C LEU A 136 -12.20 -14.17 21.26
N ARG A 137 -11.25 -15.03 21.64
CA ARG A 137 -9.92 -14.61 22.06
C ARG A 137 -9.11 -14.08 20.88
N LEU A 138 -9.19 -14.67 19.69
CA LEU A 138 -8.52 -14.17 18.49
C LEU A 138 -9.09 -12.80 18.11
N GLU A 139 -10.41 -12.69 17.99
CA GLU A 139 -11.11 -11.43 17.68
C GLU A 139 -10.77 -10.31 18.69
N ALA A 140 -10.76 -10.63 19.99
CA ALA A 140 -10.45 -9.64 21.03
C ALA A 140 -9.01 -9.14 20.95
N ASN A 141 -8.05 -10.02 20.65
CA ASN A 141 -6.65 -9.62 20.45
C ASN A 141 -6.49 -8.81 19.16
N LEU A 142 -7.17 -9.18 18.08
CA LEU A 142 -7.18 -8.43 16.83
C LEU A 142 -7.69 -7.00 17.03
N LYS A 143 -8.89 -6.85 17.61
CA LYS A 143 -9.49 -5.54 17.93
C LYS A 143 -8.61 -4.71 18.86
N LEU A 144 -7.90 -5.35 19.79
CA LEU A 144 -6.96 -4.65 20.66
C LEU A 144 -5.72 -4.16 19.90
N ALA A 145 -5.15 -4.98 19.03
CA ALA A 145 -4.01 -4.61 18.18
C ALA A 145 -4.38 -3.43 17.27
N GLU A 146 -5.53 -3.52 16.59
CA GLU A 146 -6.05 -2.47 15.71
C GLU A 146 -6.29 -1.16 16.48
N LYS A 147 -6.90 -1.24 17.67
CA LYS A 147 -7.06 -0.07 18.56
C LYS A 147 -5.73 0.58 18.93
N HIS A 148 -4.67 -0.20 19.13
CA HIS A 148 -3.33 0.33 19.39
C HIS A 148 -2.72 0.97 18.14
N TYR A 149 -2.88 0.36 16.98
CA TYR A 149 -2.47 0.92 15.70
C TYR A 149 -3.16 2.27 15.43
N ASN A 150 -4.49 2.35 15.58
CA ASN A 150 -5.26 3.59 15.42
C ASN A 150 -4.88 4.71 16.41
N LYS A 151 -4.20 4.37 17.51
CA LYS A 151 -3.62 5.32 18.48
C LYS A 151 -2.14 5.63 18.22
N ASN A 152 -1.64 5.28 17.04
CA ASN A 152 -0.23 5.37 16.63
C ASN A 152 0.74 4.65 17.60
N ARG A 153 0.31 3.55 18.23
CA ARG A 153 1.12 2.74 19.15
C ARG A 153 1.60 1.45 18.45
N LYS A 154 2.31 1.60 17.34
CA LYS A 154 2.73 0.50 16.44
C LYS A 154 3.47 -0.64 17.16
N ARG A 155 4.40 -0.31 18.07
CA ARG A 155 5.12 -1.32 18.89
C ARG A 155 4.18 -2.16 19.75
N ALA A 156 3.15 -1.56 20.33
CA ALA A 156 2.16 -2.28 21.14
C ALA A 156 1.29 -3.18 20.27
N ALA A 157 0.82 -2.67 19.12
CA ALA A 157 0.08 -3.46 18.14
C ALA A 157 0.90 -4.68 17.66
N SER A 158 2.15 -4.47 17.27
CA SER A 158 3.08 -5.54 16.86
C SER A 158 3.31 -6.58 17.95
N ALA A 159 3.45 -6.17 19.22
CA ALA A 159 3.60 -7.10 20.34
C ALA A 159 2.34 -7.98 20.54
N ILE A 160 1.14 -7.40 20.36
CA ILE A 160 -0.11 -8.15 20.44
C ILE A 160 -0.22 -9.14 19.28
N LEU A 161 0.09 -8.71 18.05
CA LEU A 161 0.08 -9.55 16.85
C LEU A 161 1.07 -10.73 16.98
N LYS A 162 2.28 -10.52 17.51
CA LYS A 162 3.23 -11.62 17.77
C LYS A 162 2.68 -12.64 18.77
N ASN A 163 1.93 -12.19 19.78
CA ASN A 163 1.29 -13.09 20.72
C ASN A 163 0.09 -13.82 20.10
N LEU A 164 -0.61 -13.17 19.16
CA LEU A 164 -1.68 -13.76 18.38
C LEU A 164 -1.15 -14.84 17.44
N ASN A 165 -0.07 -14.57 16.68
CA ASN A 165 0.60 -15.54 15.82
C ASN A 165 0.98 -16.81 16.63
N ARG A 166 1.72 -16.65 17.74
CA ARG A 166 2.05 -17.76 18.65
C ARG A 166 0.85 -18.50 19.23
N LEU A 167 -0.31 -17.86 19.35
CA LEU A 167 -1.53 -18.52 19.79
C LEU A 167 -2.10 -19.39 18.67
N VAL A 168 -2.15 -18.87 17.44
CA VAL A 168 -2.62 -19.58 16.25
C VAL A 168 -1.71 -20.77 15.95
N GLU A 169 -0.39 -20.60 15.91
CA GLU A 169 0.59 -21.70 15.74
C GLU A 169 0.37 -22.83 16.75
N ARG A 170 0.15 -22.52 18.03
CA ARG A 170 -0.08 -23.53 19.07
C ARG A 170 -1.43 -24.24 18.96
N ARG A 171 -2.37 -23.68 18.20
CA ARG A 171 -3.73 -24.18 18.02
C ARG A 171 -3.98 -24.76 16.63
N ALA A 172 -3.03 -24.64 15.71
CA ALA A 172 -3.01 -25.36 14.45
C ALA A 172 -3.16 -26.87 14.71
N GLY A 173 -4.17 -27.48 14.09
CA GLY A 173 -4.53 -28.90 14.28
C GLY A 173 -5.09 -29.23 15.67
N ARG A 174 -5.26 -28.24 16.55
CA ARG A 174 -5.73 -28.37 17.94
C ARG A 174 -6.76 -27.28 18.27
N GLY A 175 -7.78 -27.18 17.43
CA GLY A 175 -8.91 -26.26 17.57
C GLY A 175 -9.02 -25.22 16.45
N ILE A 176 -8.00 -25.12 15.58
CA ILE A 176 -8.03 -24.40 14.30
C ILE A 176 -7.57 -25.40 13.23
N ASN A 177 -8.24 -25.43 12.09
CA ASN A 177 -7.75 -26.18 10.92
C ASN A 177 -6.32 -25.73 10.56
N ASN A 178 -5.47 -26.63 10.05
CA ASN A 178 -4.10 -26.26 9.70
C ASN A 178 -4.05 -25.21 8.58
N SER A 179 -4.86 -25.36 7.53
CA SER A 179 -4.90 -24.40 6.41
C SER A 179 -5.29 -23.00 6.89
N ASP A 180 -6.37 -22.92 7.69
CA ASP A 180 -6.81 -21.64 8.23
C ASP A 180 -5.76 -21.02 9.17
N ALA A 181 -5.05 -21.85 9.95
CA ALA A 181 -4.00 -21.37 10.83
C ALA A 181 -2.81 -20.80 10.05
N ASP A 182 -2.41 -21.46 8.97
CA ASP A 182 -1.32 -21.02 8.09
C ASP A 182 -1.68 -19.67 7.44
N GLU A 183 -2.86 -19.56 6.85
CA GLU A 183 -3.33 -18.32 6.20
C GLU A 183 -3.49 -17.16 7.19
N ILE A 184 -4.02 -17.43 8.40
CA ILE A 184 -4.10 -16.42 9.46
C ILE A 184 -2.70 -15.95 9.87
N ASN A 185 -1.73 -16.86 9.99
CA ASN A 185 -0.36 -16.50 10.37
C ASN A 185 0.33 -15.67 9.28
N ASP A 186 0.14 -16.02 8.01
CA ASP A 186 0.70 -15.26 6.88
C ASP A 186 0.21 -13.81 6.90
N ILE A 187 -1.09 -13.57 7.12
CA ILE A 187 -1.65 -12.22 7.23
C ILE A 187 -1.08 -11.50 8.46
N ILE A 188 -0.91 -12.19 9.60
CA ILE A 188 -0.31 -11.60 10.81
C ILE A 188 1.15 -11.18 10.56
N ASP A 189 1.92 -11.99 9.84
CA ASP A 189 3.32 -11.69 9.54
C ASP A 189 3.46 -10.53 8.55
N GLN A 190 2.56 -10.41 7.57
CA GLN A 190 2.45 -9.23 6.73
C GLN A 190 2.11 -7.97 7.56
N LEU A 191 1.14 -8.05 8.47
CA LEU A 191 0.82 -6.93 9.39
C LEU A 191 2.01 -6.51 10.24
N ILE A 192 2.74 -7.46 10.82
CA ILE A 192 3.93 -7.18 11.63
C ILE A 192 5.01 -6.50 10.81
N THR A 193 5.17 -6.91 9.55
CA THR A 193 6.12 -6.34 8.59
C THR A 193 5.72 -4.91 8.25
N ASN A 194 4.47 -4.64 7.86
CA ASN A 194 3.99 -3.30 7.55
C ASN A 194 4.12 -2.34 8.75
N LEU A 195 3.76 -2.79 9.95
CA LEU A 195 3.90 -1.99 11.18
C LEU A 195 5.35 -1.62 11.53
N LYS A 196 6.35 -2.30 10.95
CA LYS A 196 7.77 -2.01 11.14
C LYS A 196 8.27 -0.94 10.18
N TYR A 197 7.69 -0.84 8.98
CA TYR A 197 8.17 0.01 7.89
C TYR A 197 7.30 1.26 7.64
N GLU A 198 6.04 1.28 8.11
CA GLU A 198 5.27 2.52 8.25
C GLU A 198 5.73 3.35 9.45
#